data_AF-A0A958B046-F1
#
_entry.id   AF-A0A958B046-F1
#
_cell.length_a   1.000
_cell.length_b   1.000
_cell.length_c   1.000
_cell.angle_alpha   90.00
_cell.angle_beta   90.00
_cell.angle_gamma   90.00
#
_symmetry.space_group_name_H-M   'P 1'
#
loop_
_entity.id
_entity.type
_entity.pdbx_description
1 polymer ?
#
loop_
_entity_poly.entity_id
_entity_poly.type
_entity_poly.pdbx_seq_one_letter_code
_entity_poly.pdbx_strand_id
1 'polypeptide(L)'
;VWPEVLDMISQCNICNYSIFHKDHMLFAYFEYVGDDFDADMAKMAADPKTQEWWDVMMPMQQPIATRAEGEWWANMQEVFHTD
;
A
#
# COMPACT_ATOMS: atom_id res chain seq x y z
N VAL A 1 10.86 5.92 6.23
CA VAL A 1 10.16 4.63 6.46
C VAL A 1 11.03 3.79 7.39
N TRP A 2 10.45 3.05 8.32
CA TRP A 2 11.22 2.16 9.21
C TRP A 2 11.73 0.93 8.46
N PRO A 3 12.97 0.45 8.73
CA PRO A 3 13.54 -0.71 8.05
C PRO A 3 12.66 -1.97 8.11
N GLU A 4 12.01 -2.23 9.24
CA GLU A 4 11.14 -3.39 9.47
C GLU A 4 9.89 -3.35 8.58
N VAL A 5 9.36 -2.16 8.32
CA VAL A 5 8.22 -1.97 7.41
C VAL A 5 8.65 -2.22 5.96
N LEU A 6 9.84 -1.76 5.57
CA LEU A 6 10.38 -2.05 4.24
C LEU A 6 10.65 -3.54 4.04
N ASP A 7 11.16 -4.21 5.07
CA ASP A 7 11.37 -5.66 5.05
C ASP A 7 10.04 -6.41 4.93
N MET A 8 9.01 -6.02 5.68
CA MET A 8 7.67 -6.63 5.57
C MET A 8 7.07 -6.43 4.17
N ILE A 9 7.21 -5.24 3.59
CA ILE A 9 6.78 -4.98 2.19
C ILE A 9 7.47 -5.94 1.22
N SER A 10 8.79 -6.10 1.33
CA SER A 10 9.57 -7.04 0.52
C SER A 10 9.13 -8.50 0.73
N GLN A 11 8.89 -8.90 1.98
CA GLN A 11 8.39 -10.22 2.34
C GLN A 11 6.95 -10.52 1.88
N CYS A 12 6.21 -9.49 1.45
CA CYS A 12 4.87 -9.58 0.86
C CYS A 12 4.92 -9.43 -0.67
N ASN A 13 6.07 -9.72 -1.28
CA ASN A 13 6.29 -9.74 -2.73
C ASN A 13 5.95 -8.43 -3.44
N ILE A 14 6.04 -7.30 -2.74
CA ILE A 14 5.89 -5.96 -3.31
C ILE A 14 7.28 -5.42 -3.67
N CYS A 15 7.47 -5.06 -4.95
CA CYS A 15 8.66 -4.39 -5.46
C CYS A 15 8.33 -3.14 -6.25
N ASN A 16 9.35 -2.36 -6.61
CA ASN A 16 9.21 -1.09 -7.34
C ASN A 16 8.19 -0.10 -6.71
N TYR A 17 8.05 -0.13 -5.37
CA TYR A 17 7.01 0.62 -4.68
C TYR A 17 7.37 2.11 -4.55
N SER A 18 6.59 2.96 -5.22
CA SER A 18 6.64 4.41 -5.15
C SER A 18 5.31 5.01 -4.68
N ILE A 19 5.36 6.08 -3.89
CA ILE A 19 4.19 6.91 -3.58
C ILE A 19 4.47 8.33 -4.09
N PHE A 20 3.63 8.80 -5.01
CA PHE A 20 3.69 10.15 -5.58
C PHE A 20 2.72 11.08 -4.85
N HIS A 21 3.03 12.37 -4.79
CA HIS A 21 2.16 13.38 -4.20
C HIS A 21 1.90 14.52 -5.18
N LYS A 22 0.62 14.88 -5.38
CA LYS A 22 0.18 16.03 -6.16
C LYS A 22 -1.10 16.60 -5.57
N ASP A 23 -1.10 17.90 -5.24
CA ASP A 23 -2.28 18.63 -4.73
C ASP A 23 -3.06 17.88 -3.63
N HIS A 24 -2.35 17.38 -2.61
CA HIS A 24 -2.92 16.60 -1.49
C HIS A 24 -3.42 15.19 -1.86
N MET A 25 -3.25 14.76 -3.10
CA MET A 25 -3.50 13.38 -3.52
C MET A 25 -2.20 12.58 -3.45
N LEU A 26 -2.32 11.35 -2.93
CA LEU A 26 -1.25 10.37 -2.95
C LEU A 26 -1.58 9.28 -3.97
N PHE A 27 -0.60 8.90 -4.78
CA PHE A 27 -0.71 7.81 -5.75
C PHE A 27 0.33 6.75 -5.42
N ALA A 28 -0.12 5.57 -5.00
CA ALA A 28 0.74 4.42 -4.78
C ALA A 28 0.86 3.62 -6.08
N TYR A 29 2.09 3.27 -6.46
CA TYR A 29 2.40 2.35 -7.54
C TYR A 29 3.39 1.31 -7.03
N PHE A 30 3.12 0.05 -7.28
CA PHE A 30 4.06 -1.03 -7.03
C PHE A 30 3.83 -2.17 -8.01
N GLU A 31 4.84 -3.02 -8.14
CA GLU A 31 4.75 -4.29 -8.84
C GLU A 31 4.61 -5.39 -7.79
N TYR A 32 3.61 -6.25 -7.96
CA TYR A 32 3.44 -7.44 -7.13
C TYR A 32 3.93 -8.66 -7.91
N VAL A 33 4.85 -9.42 -7.31
CA VAL A 33 5.51 -10.58 -7.96
C VAL A 33 5.23 -11.91 -7.25
N GLY A 34 4.27 -11.92 -6.32
CA GLY A 34 3.83 -13.13 -5.62
C GLY A 34 2.67 -13.84 -6.31
N ASP A 35 2.19 -14.92 -5.67
CA ASP A 35 1.14 -15.78 -6.22
C ASP A 35 -0.22 -15.66 -5.49
N ASP A 36 -0.27 -14.99 -4.32
CA ASP A 36 -1.48 -14.82 -3.51
C ASP A 36 -1.48 -13.44 -2.81
N PHE A 37 -2.03 -12.45 -3.51
CA PHE A 37 -2.04 -11.06 -3.06
C PHE A 37 -2.81 -10.90 -1.75
N ASP A 38 -3.96 -11.56 -1.61
CA ASP A 38 -4.82 -11.42 -0.43
C ASP A 38 -4.12 -11.99 0.82
N ALA A 39 -3.44 -13.13 0.70
CA ALA A 39 -2.67 -13.71 1.79
C ALA A 39 -1.50 -12.81 2.21
N ASP A 40 -0.79 -12.23 1.24
CA ASP A 40 0.33 -11.31 1.52
C ASP A 40 -0.15 -10.00 2.17
N MET A 41 -1.28 -9.44 1.74
CA MET A 41 -1.84 -8.24 2.37
C MET A 41 -2.36 -8.54 3.79
N ALA A 42 -2.94 -9.72 4.00
CA ALA A 42 -3.35 -10.15 5.34
C ALA A 42 -2.14 -10.35 6.27
N LYS A 43 -1.03 -10.91 5.77
CA LYS A 43 0.24 -11.02 6.48
C LYS A 43 0.79 -9.64 6.87
N MET A 44 0.83 -8.70 5.93
CA MET A 44 1.27 -7.32 6.20
C MET A 44 0.38 -6.63 7.24
N ALA A 45 -0.94 -6.79 7.14
CA ALA A 45 -1.88 -6.20 8.10
C ALA A 45 -1.77 -6.78 9.51
N ALA A 46 -1.30 -8.03 9.64
CA ALA A 46 -1.05 -8.68 10.92
C ALA A 46 0.31 -8.32 11.56
N ASP A 47 1.22 -7.68 10.81
CA ASP A 47 2.56 -7.34 11.31
C ASP A 47 2.51 -6.17 12.32
N PRO A 48 2.99 -6.37 13.57
CA PRO A 48 2.92 -5.33 14.61
C PRO A 48 3.68 -4.05 14.25
N LYS A 49 4.81 -4.16 13.54
CA LYS A 49 5.59 -2.96 13.16
C LYS A 49 4.91 -2.16 12.06
N THR A 50 4.23 -2.84 11.15
CA THR A 50 3.39 -2.22 10.14
C THR A 50 2.20 -1.51 10.78
N GLN A 51 1.55 -2.12 11.78
CA GLN A 51 0.46 -1.49 12.55
C GLN A 51 0.94 -0.24 13.29
N GLU A 52 2.05 -0.30 14.03
CA GLU A 52 2.65 0.86 14.70
C GLU A 52 2.96 2.00 13.71
N TRP A 53 3.46 1.65 12.52
CA TRP A 53 3.74 2.61 11.47
C TRP A 53 2.46 3.24 10.90
N TRP A 54 1.41 2.45 10.71
CA TRP A 54 0.11 2.93 10.26
C TRP A 54 -0.57 3.86 11.26
N ASP A 55 -0.44 3.61 12.57
CA ASP A 55 -0.95 4.51 13.60
C ASP A 55 -0.34 5.93 13.50
N VAL A 56 0.90 6.04 13.02
CA VAL A 56 1.56 7.33 12.78
C VAL A 56 1.10 7.94 11.45
N MET A 57 1.03 7.15 10.38
CA MET A 57 0.83 7.65 9.02
C MET A 57 -0.63 7.88 8.63
N MET A 58 -1.55 7.01 9.05
CA MET A 58 -2.97 7.08 8.70
C MET A 58 -3.64 8.39 9.15
N PRO A 59 -3.37 8.95 10.35
CA PRO A 59 -3.94 10.24 10.75
C PRO A 59 -3.55 11.43 9.86
N MET A 60 -2.48 11.30 9.06
CA MET A 60 -2.02 12.32 8.13
C MET A 60 -2.64 12.18 6.73
N GLN A 61 -3.45 11.15 6.52
CA GLN A 61 -4.07 10.82 5.24
C GLN A 61 -5.57 10.99 5.32
N GLN A 62 -6.17 11.35 4.19
CA GLN A 62 -7.61 11.42 4.05
C GLN A 62 -8.03 10.47 2.92
N PRO A 63 -8.71 9.36 3.24
CA PRO A 63 -9.23 8.47 2.21
C PRO A 63 -10.22 9.19 1.30
N ILE A 64 -10.20 8.87 0.00
CA ILE A 64 -11.14 9.45 -0.94
C ILE A 64 -12.57 8.99 -0.64
N ALA A 65 -13.54 9.89 -0.81
CA ALA A 65 -14.94 9.63 -0.44
C ALA A 65 -15.59 8.49 -1.24
N THR A 66 -15.04 8.16 -2.42
CA THR A 66 -15.56 7.15 -3.35
C THR A 66 -14.87 5.78 -3.22
N ARG A 67 -14.01 5.57 -2.21
CA ARG A 67 -13.39 4.26 -1.95
C ARG A 67 -14.46 3.20 -1.63
N ALA A 68 -14.16 1.93 -1.90
CA ALA A 68 -15.06 0.84 -1.52
C ALA A 68 -15.09 0.64 0.01
N GLU A 69 -16.10 -0.09 0.51
CA GLU A 69 -16.18 -0.44 1.93
C GLU A 69 -14.97 -1.27 2.34
N GLY A 70 -14.31 -0.89 3.44
CA GLY A 70 -13.10 -1.55 3.95
C GLY A 70 -11.78 -1.05 3.34
N GLU A 71 -11.79 -0.28 2.25
CA GLU A 71 -10.56 0.25 1.66
C GLU A 71 -9.99 1.41 2.46
N TRP A 72 -8.67 1.46 2.65
CA TRP A 72 -7.97 2.69 3.07
C TRP A 72 -7.43 3.46 1.86
N TRP A 73 -6.62 2.77 1.06
CA TRP A 73 -6.23 3.20 -0.29
C TRP A 73 -7.27 2.68 -1.28
N ALA A 74 -7.81 3.56 -2.11
CA ALA A 74 -8.73 3.17 -3.16
C ALA A 74 -7.95 2.68 -4.39
N ASN A 75 -8.25 1.46 -4.84
CA ASN A 75 -7.56 0.87 -5.98
C ASN A 75 -7.91 1.59 -7.29
N MET A 76 -6.93 1.64 -8.20
CA MET A 76 -7.10 2.18 -9.55
C MET A 76 -7.12 1.05 -10.57
N GLN A 77 -7.93 1.19 -11.63
CA GLN A 77 -7.89 0.30 -12.77
C GLN A 77 -6.78 0.74 -13.72
N GLU A 78 -5.82 -0.15 -13.99
CA GLU A 78 -4.88 0.04 -15.09
C GLU A 78 -5.63 -0.05 -16.43
N VAL A 79 -5.51 0.97 -17.26
CA VAL A 79 -6.21 1.07 -18.56
C VAL A 79 -5.26 1.04 -19.76
N PHE A 80 -3.95 1.15 -19.51
CA PHE A 80 -2.91 1.14 -20.53
C PHE A 80 -1.57 0.76 -19.89
N HIS A 81 -0.80 -0.06 -20.59
CA HIS A 81 0.57 -0.42 -20.27
C HIS A 81 1.37 -0.61 -21.56
N THR A 82 2.66 -0.28 -21.49
CA THR A 82 3.67 -0.63 -22.50
C THR A 82 4.95 -0.97 -21.75
N ASP A 83 5.64 -2.01 -22.22
CA ASP A 83 6.95 -2.40 -21.71
C ASP A 83 8.05 -1.39 -22.12
#